data_AF-A0A1Y4A958-F1
#
_entry.id   AF-A0A1Y4A958-F1
#
_cell.length_a   1.000
_cell.length_b   1.000
_cell.length_c   1.000
_cell.angle_alpha   90.00
_cell.angle_beta   90.00
_cell.angle_gamma   90.00
#
_symmetry.space_group_name_H-M   'P 1'
#
loop_
_entity.id
_entity.type
_entity.pdbx_description
1 polymer ?
#
loop_
_entity_poly.entity_id
_entity_poly.type
_entity_poly.pdbx_seq_one_letter_code
_entity_poly.pdbx_strand_id
1 'polypeptide(L)'
;MFQYEKKLQYPVRIKTPNPKLAAWVISQYGGPDGELGASLRYLSQRYAMPYPELKGLLTDIGTEELGHLEMIGAIVHQLTRGLTQEQLREGGFAPYFVDHTTGIYPTAASGAPWNAASIGVKGDVICDLTEDMAAEQKARVTYDNILRLSDDPDVSDVIRFLREREIVHFQRFGEAVRLAKEKMDRKNVYFTNPAFDTAKQ
;
A
#
# COMPACT_ATOMS: atom_id res chain seq x y z
N MET A 1 -18.93 5.74 5.96
CA MET A 1 -18.74 7.20 5.77
C MET A 1 -17.27 7.49 6.04
N PHE A 2 -16.59 8.24 5.17
CA PHE A 2 -15.21 8.70 5.41
C PHE A 2 -15.23 10.16 5.86
N GLN A 3 -14.22 10.55 6.65
CA GLN A 3 -13.94 11.95 6.96
C GLN A 3 -12.50 12.24 6.53
N TYR A 4 -12.27 13.44 6.01
CA TYR A 4 -10.94 13.89 5.61
C TYR A 4 -10.48 15.00 6.55
N GLU A 5 -9.29 14.83 7.10
CA GLU A 5 -8.58 15.87 7.83
C GLU A 5 -7.40 16.32 6.97
N LYS A 6 -7.26 17.65 6.77
CA LYS A 6 -6.21 18.23 5.92
C LYS A 6 -4.83 18.20 6.62
N LYS A 7 -4.36 17.00 6.95
CA LYS A 7 -3.08 16.72 7.59
C LYS A 7 -2.59 15.35 7.10
N LEU A 8 -1.32 15.29 6.69
CA LEU A 8 -0.66 14.02 6.41
C LEU A 8 -0.44 13.27 7.73
N GLN A 9 -0.56 11.94 7.69
CA GLN A 9 -0.36 11.08 8.86
C GLN A 9 1.05 11.25 9.47
N TYR A 10 2.06 11.44 8.61
CA TYR A 10 3.42 11.79 9.00
C TYR A 10 3.92 12.96 8.13
N PRO A 11 4.71 13.92 8.68
CA PRO A 11 5.13 15.09 7.93
C PRO A 11 5.99 14.76 6.70
N VAL A 12 5.59 15.25 5.53
CA VAL A 12 6.40 15.20 4.30
C VAL A 12 6.94 16.60 4.00
N ARG A 13 8.25 16.80 4.18
CA ARG A 13 8.92 18.12 4.05
C ARG A 13 10.20 18.02 3.23
N ILE A 14 10.06 17.62 1.97
CA ILE A 14 11.19 17.46 1.05
C ILE A 14 11.62 18.83 0.57
N LYS A 15 12.90 19.16 0.69
CA LYS A 15 13.43 20.49 0.31
C LYS A 15 13.80 20.55 -1.17
N THR A 16 14.45 19.51 -1.69
CA THR A 16 15.08 19.51 -3.00
C THR A 16 14.28 18.64 -3.98
N PRO A 17 13.82 19.18 -5.12
CA PRO A 17 13.26 18.36 -6.20
C PRO A 17 14.27 17.33 -6.71
N ASN A 18 13.83 16.10 -6.90
CA ASN A 18 14.64 15.00 -7.43
C ASN A 18 13.75 14.07 -8.29
N PRO A 19 13.69 14.32 -9.61
CA PRO A 19 12.79 13.58 -10.50
C PRO A 19 13.18 12.10 -10.65
N LYS A 20 14.46 11.77 -10.46
CA LYS A 20 14.94 10.39 -10.49
C LYS A 20 14.39 9.58 -9.32
N LEU A 21 14.42 10.17 -8.12
CA LEU A 21 13.84 9.54 -6.94
C LEU A 21 12.31 9.46 -7.04
N ALA A 22 11.65 10.46 -7.65
CA ALA A 22 10.21 10.41 -7.93
C ALA A 22 9.83 9.22 -8.82
N ALA A 23 10.64 8.93 -9.85
CA ALA A 23 10.43 7.80 -10.77
C ALA A 23 10.49 6.43 -10.06
N TRP A 24 11.17 6.34 -8.92
CA TRP A 24 11.22 5.12 -8.11
C TRP A 24 10.09 5.07 -7.09
N VAL A 25 9.87 6.17 -6.36
CA VAL A 25 8.87 6.26 -5.29
C VAL A 25 7.44 6.08 -5.83
N ILE A 26 7.16 6.47 -7.08
CA ILE A 26 5.83 6.29 -7.69
C ILE A 26 5.36 4.82 -7.66
N SER A 27 6.29 3.86 -7.62
CA SER A 27 5.94 2.44 -7.51
C SER A 27 5.17 2.10 -6.23
N GLN A 28 5.32 2.89 -5.16
CA GLN A 28 4.50 2.71 -3.95
C GLN A 28 3.16 3.43 -4.03
N TYR A 29 2.96 4.30 -5.01
CA TYR A 29 1.64 4.90 -5.26
C TYR A 29 0.74 3.93 -6.02
N GLY A 30 1.22 3.41 -7.17
CA GLY A 30 0.42 2.60 -8.09
C GLY A 30 1.14 1.38 -8.67
N GLY A 31 2.25 0.95 -8.08
CA GLY A 31 2.81 -0.37 -8.39
C GLY A 31 1.96 -1.51 -7.82
N PRO A 32 2.27 -2.76 -8.19
CA PRO A 32 1.47 -3.93 -7.79
C PRO A 32 1.44 -4.16 -6.28
N ASP A 33 2.47 -3.73 -5.57
CA ASP A 33 2.64 -3.89 -4.13
C ASP A 33 2.60 -2.55 -3.38
N GLY A 34 2.00 -1.51 -3.97
CA GLY A 34 1.89 -0.17 -3.36
C GLY A 34 0.57 0.09 -2.63
N GLU A 35 0.46 1.30 -2.06
CA GLU A 35 -0.59 1.68 -1.09
C GLU A 35 -2.00 1.72 -1.70
N LEU A 36 -2.11 1.98 -3.01
CA LEU A 36 -3.39 1.89 -3.70
C LEU A 36 -3.90 0.44 -3.71
N GLY A 37 -2.99 -0.52 -3.92
CA GLY A 37 -3.30 -1.93 -3.83
C GLY A 37 -3.67 -2.34 -2.41
N ALA A 38 -2.86 -1.95 -1.42
CA ALA A 38 -3.08 -2.23 0.00
C ALA A 38 -4.44 -1.72 0.48
N SER A 39 -4.73 -0.43 0.29
CA SER A 39 -6.01 0.19 0.68
C SER A 39 -7.22 -0.52 0.05
N LEU A 40 -7.21 -0.71 -1.26
CA LEU A 40 -8.34 -1.33 -1.97
C LEU A 40 -8.51 -2.81 -1.59
N ARG A 41 -7.41 -3.54 -1.37
CA ARG A 41 -7.43 -4.94 -0.94
C ARG A 41 -8.16 -5.08 0.40
N TYR A 42 -7.68 -4.42 1.45
CA TYR A 42 -8.19 -4.58 2.81
C TYR A 42 -9.62 -4.05 2.95
N LEU A 43 -9.91 -2.88 2.34
CA LEU A 43 -11.26 -2.30 2.34
C LEU A 43 -12.28 -3.13 1.55
N SER A 44 -11.83 -3.97 0.61
CA SER A 44 -12.71 -4.88 -0.13
C SER A 44 -12.95 -6.19 0.63
N GLN A 45 -11.89 -6.81 1.17
CA GLN A 45 -11.99 -8.08 1.89
C GLN A 45 -12.87 -7.99 3.15
N ARG A 46 -12.93 -6.82 3.80
CA ARG A 46 -13.75 -6.62 5.02
C ARG A 46 -15.22 -6.99 4.84
N TYR A 47 -15.76 -6.92 3.62
CA TYR A 47 -17.17 -7.22 3.37
C TYR A 47 -17.48 -8.72 3.48
N ALA A 48 -16.50 -9.57 3.17
CA ALA A 48 -16.62 -11.02 3.32
C ALA A 48 -16.16 -11.51 4.71
N MET A 49 -15.36 -10.73 5.45
CA MET A 49 -14.86 -11.13 6.76
C MET A 49 -16.00 -11.39 7.78
N PRO A 50 -16.19 -12.63 8.28
CA PRO A 50 -17.33 -12.97 9.15
C PRO A 50 -17.10 -12.58 10.62
N TYR A 51 -15.85 -12.35 11.02
CA TYR A 51 -15.49 -12.03 12.39
C TYR A 51 -15.46 -10.50 12.59
N PRO A 52 -16.32 -9.91 13.44
CA PRO A 52 -16.41 -8.46 13.61
C PRO A 52 -15.09 -7.77 13.95
N GLU A 53 -14.25 -8.39 14.76
CA GLU A 53 -12.95 -7.84 15.15
C GLU A 53 -11.94 -7.84 14.00
N LEU A 54 -11.97 -8.84 13.12
CA LEU A 54 -11.09 -8.90 11.96
C LEU A 54 -11.58 -7.98 10.85
N LYS A 55 -12.91 -7.80 10.73
CA LYS A 55 -13.51 -6.77 9.88
C LYS A 55 -13.13 -5.37 10.33
N GLY A 56 -13.08 -5.15 11.65
CA GLY A 56 -12.53 -3.93 12.25
C GLY A 56 -11.09 -3.71 11.84
N LEU A 57 -10.23 -4.72 12.04
CA LEU A 57 -8.82 -4.64 11.65
C LEU A 57 -8.60 -4.30 10.17
N LEU A 58 -9.29 -4.99 9.25
CA LEU A 58 -9.22 -4.70 7.81
C LEU A 58 -9.69 -3.28 7.47
N THR A 59 -10.69 -2.78 8.21
CA THR A 59 -11.18 -1.41 8.04
C THR A 59 -10.16 -0.40 8.53
N ASP A 60 -9.55 -0.64 9.69
CA ASP A 60 -8.59 0.27 10.31
C ASP A 60 -7.32 0.37 9.46
N ILE A 61 -6.72 -0.77 9.10
CA ILE A 61 -5.51 -0.81 8.26
C ILE A 61 -5.83 -0.26 6.87
N GLY A 62 -6.88 -0.76 6.19
CA GLY A 62 -7.23 -0.27 4.86
C GLY A 62 -7.56 1.23 4.79
N THR A 63 -7.99 1.83 5.90
CA THR A 63 -8.18 3.29 5.99
C THR A 63 -6.85 4.01 6.23
N GLU A 64 -5.96 3.45 7.04
CA GLU A 64 -4.60 3.94 7.21
C GLU A 64 -3.83 3.97 5.88
N GLU A 65 -3.99 2.93 5.04
CA GLU A 65 -3.37 2.84 3.71
C GLU A 65 -3.78 3.98 2.76
N LEU A 66 -5.00 4.53 2.90
CA LEU A 66 -5.39 5.72 2.13
C LEU A 66 -4.59 6.96 2.56
N GLY A 67 -4.19 7.03 3.83
CA GLY A 67 -3.27 8.05 4.33
C GLY A 67 -1.84 7.84 3.82
N HIS A 68 -1.38 6.59 3.71
CA HIS A 68 -0.08 6.25 3.12
C HIS A 68 -0.04 6.61 1.63
N LEU A 69 -1.11 6.30 0.91
CA LEU A 69 -1.29 6.70 -0.49
C LEU A 69 -1.19 8.23 -0.66
N GLU A 70 -1.84 9.01 0.22
CA GLU A 70 -1.73 10.48 0.22
C GLU A 70 -0.28 10.92 0.49
N MET A 71 0.41 10.29 1.43
CA MET A 71 1.81 10.58 1.74
C MET A 71 2.74 10.30 0.56
N ILE A 72 2.61 9.17 -0.13
CA ILE A 72 3.40 8.88 -1.33
C ILE A 72 3.11 9.90 -2.44
N GLY A 73 1.83 10.24 -2.66
CA GLY A 73 1.45 11.29 -3.60
C GLY A 73 2.10 12.63 -3.25
N ALA A 74 2.16 12.99 -1.96
CA ALA A 74 2.84 14.18 -1.48
C ALA A 74 4.36 14.12 -1.70
N ILE A 75 5.00 12.96 -1.50
CA ILE A 75 6.43 12.78 -1.78
C ILE A 75 6.72 13.03 -3.27
N VAL A 76 6.00 12.34 -4.16
CA VAL A 76 6.20 12.48 -5.61
C VAL A 76 5.92 13.92 -6.07
N HIS A 77 4.87 14.55 -5.56
CA HIS A 77 4.57 15.95 -5.84
C HIS A 77 5.73 16.87 -5.43
N GLN A 78 6.26 16.71 -4.22
CA GLN A 78 7.35 17.57 -3.75
C GLN A 78 8.68 17.31 -4.47
N LEU A 79 8.94 16.08 -4.92
CA LEU A 79 10.11 15.74 -5.72
C LEU A 79 10.04 16.27 -7.16
N THR A 80 8.84 16.56 -7.66
CA THR A 80 8.60 17.00 -9.06
C THR A 80 8.13 18.45 -9.18
N ARG A 81 8.01 19.19 -8.08
CA ARG A 81 7.62 20.61 -8.13
C ARG A 81 8.76 21.46 -8.70
N GLY A 82 8.44 22.31 -9.67
CA GLY A 82 9.39 23.30 -10.18
C GLY A 82 10.60 22.73 -10.93
N LEU A 83 10.47 21.55 -11.54
CA LEU A 83 11.56 20.94 -12.32
C LEU A 83 11.98 21.84 -13.49
N THR A 84 13.29 21.93 -13.71
CA THR A 84 13.86 22.58 -14.90
C THR A 84 13.86 21.63 -16.11
N GLN A 85 14.03 22.19 -17.31
CA GLN A 85 14.15 21.40 -18.55
C GLN A 85 15.34 20.44 -18.52
N GLU A 86 16.43 20.80 -17.85
CA GLU A 86 17.62 19.96 -17.67
C GLU A 86 17.31 18.77 -16.76
N GLN A 87 16.69 19.03 -15.59
CA GLN A 87 16.29 17.98 -14.65
C GLN A 87 15.31 16.97 -15.25
N LEU A 88 14.42 17.42 -16.14
CA LEU A 88 13.52 16.53 -16.87
C LEU A 88 14.28 15.56 -17.79
N ARG A 89 15.31 16.04 -18.48
CA ARG A 89 16.08 15.24 -19.46
C ARG A 89 17.04 14.26 -18.80
N GLU A 90 17.69 14.67 -17.71
CA GLU A 90 18.77 13.89 -17.09
C GLU A 90 18.27 12.86 -16.06
N GLY A 91 17.09 13.08 -15.48
CA GLY A 91 16.60 12.32 -14.33
C GLY A 91 15.91 10.99 -14.64
N GLY A 92 15.78 10.59 -15.92
CA GLY A 92 15.01 9.39 -16.29
C GLY A 92 13.50 9.51 -16.08
N PHE A 93 13.01 10.67 -15.64
CA PHE A 93 11.58 11.00 -15.46
C PHE A 93 10.93 11.50 -16.75
N ALA A 94 11.71 11.82 -17.79
CA ALA A 94 11.20 12.31 -19.08
C ALA A 94 10.07 11.44 -19.67
N PRO A 95 10.15 10.09 -19.69
CA PRO A 95 9.05 9.28 -20.21
C PRO A 95 7.74 9.51 -19.44
N TYR A 96 7.80 9.46 -18.10
CA TYR A 96 6.65 9.76 -17.25
C TYR A 96 6.12 11.17 -17.49
N PHE A 97 7.01 12.16 -17.62
CA PHE A 97 6.62 13.55 -17.85
C PHE A 97 5.91 13.75 -19.18
N VAL A 98 6.31 13.05 -20.24
CA VAL A 98 5.63 13.12 -21.54
C VAL A 98 4.19 12.63 -21.43
N ASP A 99 3.96 11.56 -20.67
CA ASP A 99 2.62 10.96 -20.54
C ASP A 99 1.74 11.68 -19.50
N HIS A 100 2.34 12.22 -18.44
CA HIS A 100 1.60 12.66 -17.23
C HIS A 100 2.04 14.02 -16.69
N THR A 101 3.02 14.68 -17.31
CA THR A 101 3.65 15.91 -16.81
C THR A 101 4.15 15.69 -15.37
N THR A 102 3.52 16.29 -14.37
CA THR A 102 3.81 16.09 -12.94
C THR A 102 2.57 15.65 -12.17
N GLY A 103 1.52 15.24 -12.89
CA GLY A 103 0.36 14.59 -12.29
C GLY A 103 0.76 13.28 -11.62
N ILE A 104 0.07 12.91 -10.54
CA ILE A 104 0.33 11.67 -9.80
C ILE A 104 -0.54 10.57 -10.40
N TYR A 105 0.04 9.77 -11.31
CA TYR A 105 -0.62 8.70 -12.02
C TYR A 105 -0.32 7.35 -11.35
N PRO A 106 -1.34 6.49 -11.10
CA PRO A 106 -1.12 5.16 -10.54
C PRO A 106 -0.34 4.24 -11.48
N THR A 107 0.98 4.16 -11.29
CA THR A 107 1.88 3.31 -12.08
C THR A 107 3.05 2.79 -11.26
N ALA A 108 3.61 1.66 -11.69
CA ALA A 108 4.88 1.15 -11.18
C ALA A 108 6.07 1.99 -11.67
N ALA A 109 7.22 1.89 -11.01
CA ALA A 109 8.47 2.48 -11.52
C ALA A 109 8.88 1.95 -12.91
N SER A 110 8.40 0.77 -13.29
CA SER A 110 8.58 0.19 -14.63
C SER A 110 7.64 0.78 -15.70
N GLY A 111 6.70 1.64 -15.31
CA GLY A 111 5.67 2.22 -16.17
C GLY A 111 4.40 1.38 -16.33
N ALA A 112 4.32 0.20 -15.70
CA ALA A 112 3.12 -0.63 -15.74
C ALA A 112 1.98 0.05 -14.95
N PRO A 113 0.82 0.34 -15.59
CA PRO A 113 -0.29 1.01 -14.92
C PRO A 113 -0.92 0.09 -13.87
N TRP A 114 -1.36 0.71 -12.76
CA TRP A 114 -2.09 -0.02 -11.73
C TRP A 114 -3.37 -0.64 -12.32
N ASN A 115 -3.69 -1.85 -11.88
CA ASN A 115 -4.96 -2.50 -12.20
C ASN A 115 -5.37 -3.48 -11.10
N ALA A 116 -6.65 -3.84 -11.09
CA ALA A 116 -7.22 -4.74 -10.09
C ALA A 116 -6.63 -6.17 -10.09
N ALA A 117 -5.92 -6.59 -11.15
CA ALA A 117 -5.27 -7.91 -11.18
C ALA A 117 -4.02 -7.98 -10.27
N SER A 118 -3.58 -6.85 -9.72
CA SER A 118 -2.47 -6.78 -8.76
C SER A 118 -2.83 -7.17 -7.32
N ILE A 119 -4.13 -7.29 -6.98
CA ILE A 119 -4.58 -7.56 -5.61
C ILE A 119 -5.37 -8.88 -5.50
N GLY A 120 -5.19 -9.58 -4.38
CA GLY A 120 -6.01 -10.73 -4.00
C GLY A 120 -7.21 -10.35 -3.13
N VAL A 121 -8.42 -10.57 -3.64
CA VAL A 121 -9.66 -10.48 -2.86
C VAL A 121 -10.51 -11.71 -3.21
N LYS A 122 -10.57 -12.69 -2.31
CA LYS A 122 -11.20 -14.00 -2.57
C LYS A 122 -12.42 -14.26 -1.71
N GLY A 123 -12.58 -13.54 -0.61
CA GLY A 123 -13.68 -13.74 0.33
C GLY A 123 -13.54 -15.02 1.17
N ASP A 124 -12.38 -15.68 1.12
CA ASP A 124 -12.01 -16.74 2.03
C ASP A 124 -11.09 -16.18 3.12
N VAL A 125 -11.44 -16.44 4.38
CA VAL A 125 -10.81 -15.79 5.54
C VAL A 125 -9.32 -16.07 5.63
N ILE A 126 -8.89 -17.32 5.44
CA ILE A 126 -7.47 -17.66 5.56
C ILE A 126 -6.71 -17.24 4.30
N CYS A 127 -7.31 -17.40 3.12
CA CYS A 127 -6.71 -16.95 1.87
C CYS A 127 -6.43 -15.45 1.88
N ASP A 128 -7.43 -14.64 2.25
CA ASP A 128 -7.32 -13.18 2.25
C ASP A 128 -6.31 -12.71 3.30
N LEU A 129 -6.39 -13.18 4.55
CA LEU A 129 -5.43 -12.79 5.59
C LEU A 129 -3.98 -13.24 5.29
N THR A 130 -3.81 -14.35 4.55
CA THR A 130 -2.48 -14.80 4.11
C THR A 130 -1.94 -13.93 2.97
N GLU A 131 -2.80 -13.55 2.02
CA GLU A 131 -2.49 -12.56 0.98
C GLU A 131 -2.06 -11.23 1.62
N ASP A 132 -2.76 -10.78 2.68
CA ASP A 132 -2.46 -9.50 3.35
C ASP A 132 -1.06 -9.54 3.99
N MET A 133 -0.72 -10.61 4.70
CA MET A 133 0.65 -10.80 5.22
C MET A 133 1.71 -10.78 4.11
N ALA A 134 1.41 -11.38 2.95
CA ALA A 134 2.33 -11.39 1.82
C ALA A 134 2.43 -9.99 1.16
N ALA A 135 1.32 -9.26 1.10
CA ALA A 135 1.27 -7.90 0.58
C ALA A 135 2.20 -6.96 1.37
N GLU A 136 2.10 -6.92 2.70
CA GLU A 136 2.94 -6.04 3.52
C GLU A 136 4.42 -6.39 3.41
N GLN A 137 4.76 -7.69 3.26
CA GLN A 137 6.16 -8.07 3.05
C GLN A 137 6.70 -7.61 1.69
N LYS A 138 5.88 -7.65 0.63
CA LYS A 138 6.27 -7.16 -0.70
C LYS A 138 6.38 -5.63 -0.71
N ALA A 139 5.44 -4.93 -0.09
CA ALA A 139 5.48 -3.48 0.07
C ALA A 139 6.74 -3.05 0.88
N ARG A 140 7.00 -3.69 2.02
CA ARG A 140 8.22 -3.47 2.83
C ARG A 140 9.51 -3.68 2.05
N VAL A 141 9.59 -4.71 1.20
CA VAL A 141 10.77 -4.95 0.33
C VAL A 141 10.93 -3.83 -0.69
N THR A 142 9.84 -3.35 -1.28
CA THR A 142 9.86 -2.21 -2.21
C THR A 142 10.37 -0.94 -1.51
N TYR A 143 9.94 -0.69 -0.26
CA TYR A 143 10.49 0.40 0.56
C TYR A 143 11.98 0.23 0.89
N ASP A 144 12.43 -0.97 1.24
CA ASP A 144 13.86 -1.23 1.44
C ASP A 144 14.66 -0.90 0.17
N ASN A 145 14.14 -1.25 -1.02
CA ASN A 145 14.81 -0.98 -2.28
C ASN A 145 14.90 0.52 -2.58
N ILE A 146 13.84 1.28 -2.31
CA ILE A 146 13.87 2.74 -2.40
C ILE A 146 14.92 3.31 -1.45
N LEU A 147 14.99 2.83 -0.20
CA LEU A 147 16.00 3.29 0.78
C LEU A 147 17.45 2.97 0.36
N ARG A 148 17.69 1.88 -0.36
CA ARG A 148 19.02 1.56 -0.91
C ARG A 148 19.45 2.53 -2.00
N LEU A 149 18.49 3.14 -2.70
CA LEU A 149 18.72 4.04 -3.82
C LEU A 149 18.62 5.53 -3.43
N SER A 150 17.94 5.84 -2.32
CA SER A 150 17.71 7.20 -1.87
C SER A 150 18.98 7.80 -1.25
N ASP A 151 19.34 8.99 -1.71
CA ASP A 151 20.38 9.87 -1.16
C ASP A 151 19.78 11.10 -0.44
N ASP A 152 18.44 11.21 -0.40
CA ASP A 152 17.72 12.33 0.19
C ASP A 152 17.23 11.96 1.61
N PRO A 153 17.74 12.64 2.66
CA PRO A 153 17.35 12.35 4.04
C PRO A 153 15.89 12.72 4.34
N ASP A 154 15.33 13.74 3.68
CA ASP A 154 13.94 14.18 3.89
C ASP A 154 12.97 13.14 3.29
N VAL A 155 13.33 12.51 2.17
CA VAL A 155 12.55 11.37 1.60
C VAL A 155 12.74 10.11 2.44
N SER A 156 13.99 9.79 2.80
CA SER A 156 14.32 8.59 3.55
C SER A 156 13.63 8.55 4.92
N ASP A 157 13.42 9.70 5.57
CA ASP A 157 12.68 9.78 6.84
C ASP A 157 11.24 9.27 6.71
N VAL A 158 10.50 9.79 5.72
CA VAL A 158 9.12 9.39 5.46
C VAL A 158 9.03 7.93 5.01
N ILE A 159 9.95 7.48 4.14
CA ILE A 159 9.99 6.09 3.70
C ILE A 159 10.28 5.13 4.86
N ARG A 160 11.12 5.51 5.83
CA ARG A 160 11.34 4.70 7.05
C ARG A 160 10.08 4.61 7.90
N PHE A 161 9.31 5.69 8.02
CA PHE A 161 8.02 5.65 8.71
C PHE A 161 7.07 4.65 8.04
N LEU A 162 6.84 4.76 6.73
CA LEU A 162 5.95 3.88 5.98
C LEU A 162 6.40 2.41 6.09
N ARG A 163 7.69 2.16 5.88
CA ARG A 163 8.30 0.83 6.07
C ARG A 163 8.07 0.24 7.46
N GLU A 164 8.08 1.06 8.51
CA GLU A 164 7.80 0.57 9.87
C GLU A 164 6.32 0.24 10.05
N ARG A 165 5.42 0.98 9.38
CA ARG A 165 3.98 0.63 9.37
C ARG A 165 3.74 -0.73 8.72
N GLU A 166 4.42 -1.05 7.63
CA GLU A 166 4.37 -2.40 7.01
C GLU A 166 4.70 -3.53 7.99
N ILE A 167 5.71 -3.31 8.85
CA ILE A 167 6.11 -4.29 9.87
C ILE A 167 4.99 -4.46 10.89
N VAL A 168 4.36 -3.36 11.31
CA VAL A 168 3.23 -3.40 12.23
C VAL A 168 2.05 -4.12 11.58
N HIS A 169 1.65 -3.73 10.36
CA HIS A 169 0.53 -4.34 9.66
C HIS A 169 0.73 -5.84 9.43
N PHE A 170 1.93 -6.25 9.00
CA PHE A 170 2.29 -7.66 8.88
C PHE A 170 2.06 -8.44 10.19
N GLN A 171 2.51 -7.88 11.31
CA GLN A 171 2.30 -8.49 12.63
C GLN A 171 0.81 -8.54 13.00
N ARG A 172 0.04 -7.47 12.73
CA ARG A 172 -1.40 -7.42 12.99
C ARG A 172 -2.17 -8.44 12.16
N PHE A 173 -1.82 -8.64 10.89
CA PHE A 173 -2.40 -9.70 10.07
C PHE A 173 -1.98 -11.09 10.55
N GLY A 174 -0.76 -11.27 11.03
CA GLY A 174 -0.34 -12.50 11.70
C GLY A 174 -1.17 -12.83 12.95
N GLU A 175 -1.46 -11.82 13.79
CA GLU A 175 -2.38 -11.96 14.92
C GLU A 175 -3.80 -12.31 14.46
N ALA A 176 -4.28 -11.69 13.37
CA ALA A 176 -5.58 -11.96 12.78
C ALA A 176 -5.70 -13.40 12.28
N VAL A 177 -4.67 -13.93 11.60
CA VAL A 177 -4.62 -15.34 11.18
C VAL A 177 -4.72 -16.27 12.38
N ARG A 178 -4.00 -15.98 13.48
CA ARG A 178 -4.08 -16.77 14.71
C ARG A 178 -5.50 -16.75 15.29
N LEU A 179 -6.10 -15.57 15.41
CA LEU A 179 -7.44 -15.41 15.97
C LEU A 179 -8.53 -16.06 15.11
N ALA A 180 -8.42 -15.95 13.78
CA ALA A 180 -9.30 -16.63 12.85
C ALA A 180 -9.26 -18.15 13.06
N LYS A 181 -8.05 -18.71 13.16
CA LYS A 181 -7.85 -20.15 13.41
C LYS A 181 -8.41 -20.61 14.75
N GLU A 182 -8.32 -19.80 15.81
CA GLU A 182 -8.91 -20.12 17.12
C GLU A 182 -10.44 -20.15 17.11
N LYS A 183 -11.07 -19.36 16.22
CA LYS A 183 -12.53 -19.32 16.03
C LYS A 183 -13.04 -20.38 15.05
N MET A 184 -12.17 -20.89 14.19
CA MET A 184 -12.50 -21.99 13.29
C MET A 184 -12.43 -23.32 14.06
N ASP A 185 -13.39 -24.21 13.83
CA ASP A 185 -13.29 -25.58 14.33
C ASP A 185 -12.37 -26.43 13.42
N ARG A 186 -12.04 -27.64 13.86
CA ARG A 186 -11.22 -28.61 13.10
C ARG A 186 -11.78 -29.01 11.72
N LYS A 187 -13.04 -28.68 11.41
CA LYS A 187 -13.67 -28.86 10.09
C LYS A 187 -13.67 -27.57 9.25
N ASN A 188 -13.23 -26.43 9.79
CA ASN A 188 -13.31 -25.12 9.13
C ASN A 188 -11.94 -24.50 8.80
N VAL A 189 -10.84 -25.12 9.23
CA VAL A 189 -9.49 -24.70 8.80
C VAL A 189 -9.19 -25.42 7.48
N TYR A 190 -9.43 -24.74 6.36
CA TYR A 190 -9.23 -25.20 4.96
C TYR A 190 -10.28 -26.14 4.35
N PHE A 191 -11.30 -26.58 5.10
CA PHE A 191 -12.36 -27.44 4.54
C PHE A 191 -13.70 -26.70 4.36
N THR A 192 -13.91 -25.58 5.05
CA THR A 192 -15.06 -24.69 4.83
C THR A 192 -14.59 -23.23 4.89
N ASN A 193 -15.27 -22.36 4.16
CA ASN A 193 -15.10 -20.92 4.25
C ASN A 193 -16.15 -20.35 5.22
N PRO A 194 -15.81 -19.91 6.44
CA PRO A 194 -16.78 -19.40 7.40
C PRO A 194 -17.48 -18.10 6.96
N ALA A 195 -17.02 -17.44 5.90
CA ALA A 195 -17.73 -16.32 5.28
C ALA A 195 -18.95 -16.77 4.45
N PHE A 196 -18.98 -18.03 4.01
CA PHE A 196 -19.94 -18.53 3.01
C PHE A 196 -20.59 -19.86 3.41
N ASP A 197 -19.79 -20.85 3.82
CA ASP A 197 -20.21 -22.22 4.15
C ASP A 197 -20.84 -22.35 5.55
N THR A 198 -21.29 -21.24 6.15
CA THR A 198 -22.04 -21.28 7.40
C THR A 198 -23.23 -22.21 7.23
N ALA A 199 -23.27 -23.27 8.03
CA ALA A 199 -24.30 -24.29 7.94
C ALA A 199 -25.68 -23.64 7.91
N LYS A 200 -26.36 -23.72 6.76
CA LYS A 200 -27.80 -23.92 6.79
C LYS A 200 -28.05 -25.29 7.40
N GLN A 201 -28.20 -25.31 8.72
CA GLN A 201 -29.24 -26.11 9.36
C GLN A 201 -30.52 -25.28 9.36
#